data_AF-A0A2A2K8N5-F1
#
_entry.id   AF-A0A2A2K8N5-F1
#
_cell.length_a   1.000
_cell.length_b   1.000
_cell.length_c   1.000
_cell.angle_alpha   90.00
_cell.angle_beta   90.00
_cell.angle_gamma   90.00
#
_symmetry.space_group_name_H-M   'P 1'
#
loop_
_entity.id
_entity.type
_entity.pdbx_description
1 polymer ?
#
loop_
_entity_poly.entity_id
_entity_poly.type
_entity_poly.pdbx_seq_one_letter_code
_entity_poly.pdbx_strand_id
1 'polypeptide(L)'
;MTNREWRSPLPRAISRAMNPDNIVYRTAVWIIPLVIAIVFHEVAHGWMAKWLGDPTAAERKRLSFNPLRHVDPVGTLILPLGLAIAGAPVFGWAKPVPVVAQRLRNPRWGMVAVALAGPGMNLILATIAAILIGTAVALLHGAQPTGVAAFVFANLVNFLLVNVFLAIFNLLPMPPFDGGHVVEGILPRPLAAQWAKIGRFGFLLLLFVLVVLPMIAPKADVVGRLVGPPADAVVSAVKRALRQGGYGKFKVGHGGTLDPLATGVLPVALGEATKLAGRMLDSDKVPPAYSALKVDGERAYDLARAGEEVVLASRDVTVHALHSSPARGRWQRDALTEGADTANVPSADTPPPPLACGERSPSPADAREELQDITLTAHVSKGTYIRSLARDIALALGTVGHVTMLRRTKAGPFTLAPAITLDNLAEAGMGRTLEQILLPLRAGLDDIPALPLTPDQAGALRQGRVLTGIATDDGPYFACDGDTPVALVSVEDQQVRVVRGFNL
;
A
#
# COMPACT_ATOMS: atom_id res chain seq x y z
N MET A 1 8.73 51.05 -3.20
CA MET A 1 8.54 50.35 -4.49
C MET A 1 7.91 49.00 -4.19
N THR A 2 6.70 48.81 -4.68
CA THR A 2 5.75 47.78 -4.24
C THR A 2 6.17 46.37 -4.70
N ASN A 3 6.14 45.45 -3.74
CA ASN A 3 6.31 44.02 -3.91
C ASN A 3 5.22 43.48 -4.85
N ARG A 4 5.53 43.30 -6.13
CA ARG A 4 4.66 42.57 -7.06
C ARG A 4 4.78 41.08 -6.74
N GLU A 5 3.85 40.58 -5.94
CA GLU A 5 3.53 39.15 -5.86
C GLU A 5 3.39 38.61 -7.28
N TRP A 6 4.25 37.66 -7.65
CA TRP A 6 4.07 36.83 -8.84
C TRP A 6 2.85 35.93 -8.61
N ARG A 7 1.66 36.46 -8.87
CA ARG A 7 0.43 35.67 -8.96
C ARG A 7 0.53 34.78 -10.18
N SER A 8 0.40 33.47 -9.97
CA SER A 8 0.34 32.47 -11.04
C SER A 8 -0.64 32.93 -12.13
N PRO A 9 -0.27 32.91 -13.42
CA PRO A 9 -1.10 33.42 -14.52
C PRO A 9 -2.34 32.56 -14.83
N LEU A 10 -2.61 31.52 -14.04
CA LEU A 10 -3.73 30.61 -14.23
C LEU A 10 -4.98 31.14 -13.52
N PRO A 11 -6.14 31.22 -14.21
CA PRO A 11 -7.42 31.60 -13.60
C PRO A 11 -7.72 30.78 -12.34
N ARG A 12 -8.28 31.41 -11.30
CA ARG A 12 -8.58 30.76 -10.00
C ARG A 12 -9.40 29.46 -10.10
N ALA A 13 -10.22 29.33 -11.15
CA ALA A 13 -10.96 28.09 -11.44
C ALA A 13 -10.03 26.94 -11.87
N ILE A 14 -9.03 27.23 -12.70
CA ILE A 14 -8.04 26.27 -13.17
C ILE A 14 -7.10 25.86 -12.02
N SER A 15 -6.69 26.80 -11.16
CA SER A 15 -5.86 26.45 -10.00
C SER A 15 -6.60 25.52 -9.01
N ARG A 16 -7.90 25.74 -8.78
CA ARG A 16 -8.75 24.83 -7.97
C ARG A 16 -8.96 23.47 -8.63
N ALA A 17 -9.13 23.43 -9.96
CA ALA A 17 -9.27 22.18 -10.70
C ALA A 17 -7.96 21.37 -10.77
N MET A 18 -6.82 22.04 -10.60
CA MET A 18 -5.49 21.43 -10.61
C MET A 18 -4.97 21.02 -9.22
N ASN A 19 -5.79 21.16 -8.18
CA ASN A 19 -5.49 20.60 -6.86
C ASN A 19 -5.59 19.06 -6.91
N PRO A 20 -4.55 18.30 -6.50
CA PRO A 20 -4.59 16.84 -6.42
C PRO A 20 -5.78 16.25 -5.63
N ASP A 21 -6.30 17.00 -4.66
CA ASP A 21 -7.46 16.58 -3.85
C ASP A 21 -8.81 16.75 -4.55
N ASN A 22 -8.82 17.47 -5.68
CA ASN A 22 -10.03 17.71 -6.44
C ASN A 22 -10.49 16.42 -7.15
N ILE A 23 -11.75 16.04 -6.96
CA ILE A 23 -12.34 14.87 -7.63
C ILE A 23 -12.22 14.95 -9.16
N VAL A 24 -12.34 16.14 -9.75
CA VAL A 24 -12.18 16.37 -11.19
C VAL A 24 -10.74 16.06 -11.62
N TYR A 25 -9.74 16.52 -10.85
CA TYR A 25 -8.33 16.20 -11.11
C TYR A 25 -8.11 14.69 -11.06
N ARG A 26 -8.51 14.05 -9.94
CA ARG A 26 -8.32 12.61 -9.70
C ARG A 26 -9.01 11.78 -10.78
N THR A 27 -10.19 12.20 -11.23
CA THR A 27 -10.93 11.51 -12.28
C THR A 27 -10.25 11.70 -13.64
N ALA A 28 -9.86 12.93 -13.98
CA ALA A 28 -9.25 13.25 -15.27
C ALA A 28 -7.91 12.53 -15.49
N VAL A 29 -7.05 12.42 -14.47
CA VAL A 29 -5.77 11.72 -14.58
C VAL A 29 -5.91 10.21 -14.86
N TRP A 30 -7.09 9.63 -14.69
CA TRP A 30 -7.36 8.21 -15.00
C TRP A 30 -8.20 8.04 -16.27
N ILE A 31 -9.26 8.83 -16.45
CA ILE A 31 -10.16 8.70 -17.61
C ILE A 31 -9.45 9.07 -18.92
N ILE A 32 -8.70 10.17 -18.94
CA ILE A 32 -8.01 10.63 -20.16
C ILE A 32 -7.07 9.54 -20.70
N PRO A 33 -6.11 9.01 -19.91
CA PRO A 33 -5.22 7.98 -20.42
C PRO A 33 -5.95 6.68 -20.78
N LEU A 34 -6.98 6.29 -20.02
CA LEU A 34 -7.78 5.10 -20.30
C LEU A 34 -8.48 5.18 -21.65
N VAL A 35 -9.16 6.29 -21.91
CA VAL A 35 -9.88 6.52 -23.17
C VAL A 35 -8.90 6.48 -24.34
N ILE A 36 -7.75 7.15 -24.23
CA ILE A 36 -6.74 7.14 -25.30
C ILE A 36 -6.23 5.70 -25.53
N ALA A 37 -5.89 4.97 -24.46
CA ALA A 37 -5.36 3.61 -24.57
C ALA A 37 -6.36 2.67 -25.27
N ILE A 38 -7.61 2.67 -24.84
CA ILE A 38 -8.68 1.86 -25.44
C ILE A 38 -8.87 2.19 -26.93
N VAL A 39 -8.91 3.47 -27.29
CA VAL A 39 -9.13 3.87 -28.69
C VAL A 39 -7.99 3.36 -29.59
N PHE A 40 -6.74 3.51 -29.17
CA PHE A 40 -5.60 3.04 -29.95
C PHE A 40 -5.56 1.51 -30.03
N HIS A 41 -5.90 0.81 -28.94
CA HIS A 41 -6.03 -0.64 -28.89
C HIS A 41 -7.05 -1.14 -29.95
N GLU A 42 -8.26 -0.58 -29.95
CA GLU A 42 -9.33 -0.92 -30.89
C GLU A 42 -8.96 -0.61 -32.35
N VAL A 43 -8.35 0.54 -32.59
CA VAL A 43 -7.89 0.94 -33.92
C VAL A 43 -6.78 -0.01 -34.41
N ALA A 44 -5.90 -0.49 -33.53
CA ALA A 44 -4.84 -1.43 -33.89
C ALA A 44 -5.40 -2.77 -34.38
N HIS A 45 -6.45 -3.31 -33.75
CA HIS A 45 -7.13 -4.50 -34.26
C HIS A 45 -7.66 -4.28 -35.67
N GLY A 46 -8.37 -3.17 -35.90
CA GLY A 46 -8.94 -2.87 -37.21
C GLY A 46 -7.88 -2.59 -38.29
N TRP A 47 -6.76 -1.95 -37.94
CA TRP A 47 -5.65 -1.73 -38.86
C TRP A 47 -4.98 -3.04 -39.25
N MET A 48 -4.73 -3.92 -38.29
CA MET A 48 -4.18 -5.25 -38.55
C MET A 48 -5.13 -6.07 -39.42
N ALA A 49 -6.43 -6.07 -39.12
CA ALA A 49 -7.44 -6.76 -39.91
C ALA A 49 -7.46 -6.27 -41.37
N LYS A 50 -7.44 -4.94 -41.57
CA LYS A 50 -7.37 -4.33 -42.90
C LYS A 50 -6.11 -4.74 -43.65
N TRP A 51 -4.95 -4.70 -42.98
CA TRP A 51 -3.68 -5.08 -43.59
C TRP A 51 -3.64 -6.56 -44.01
N LEU A 52 -4.31 -7.42 -43.25
CA LEU A 52 -4.43 -8.85 -43.52
C LEU A 52 -5.58 -9.23 -44.47
N GLY A 53 -6.32 -8.24 -44.99
CA GLY A 53 -7.32 -8.42 -46.04
C GLY A 53 -8.78 -8.15 -45.65
N ASP A 54 -9.09 -7.86 -44.39
CA ASP A 54 -10.45 -7.54 -43.94
C ASP A 54 -10.69 -6.02 -43.78
N PRO A 55 -11.29 -5.34 -44.76
CA PRO A 55 -11.59 -3.91 -44.69
C PRO A 55 -12.83 -3.57 -43.85
N THR A 56 -13.52 -4.53 -43.22
CA THR A 56 -14.84 -4.33 -42.59
C THR A 56 -14.88 -3.16 -41.61
N ALA A 57 -13.85 -3.02 -40.76
CA ALA A 57 -13.74 -1.91 -39.82
C ALA A 57 -13.63 -0.54 -40.53
N ALA A 58 -12.92 -0.49 -41.65
CA ALA A 58 -12.75 0.72 -42.46
C ALA A 58 -14.05 1.09 -43.18
N GLU A 59 -14.70 0.11 -43.82
CA GLU A 59 -15.98 0.27 -44.53
C GLU A 59 -17.07 0.79 -43.60
N ARG A 60 -17.11 0.30 -42.35
CA ARG A 60 -18.05 0.75 -41.32
C ARG A 60 -17.63 2.04 -40.61
N LYS A 61 -16.57 2.71 -41.06
CA LYS A 61 -16.02 3.95 -40.47
C LYS A 61 -15.68 3.81 -38.97
N ARG A 62 -15.29 2.61 -38.54
CA ARG A 62 -14.90 2.27 -37.16
C ARG A 62 -13.41 2.50 -36.89
N LEU A 63 -12.59 2.60 -37.93
CA LEU A 63 -11.20 3.07 -37.82
C LEU A 63 -11.15 4.59 -37.56
N SER A 64 -11.42 4.99 -36.32
CA SER A 64 -11.48 6.40 -35.93
C SER A 64 -10.87 6.60 -34.56
N PHE A 65 -10.15 7.71 -34.40
CA PHE A 65 -9.66 8.14 -33.09
C PHE A 65 -10.71 8.89 -32.26
N ASN A 66 -11.95 9.03 -32.77
CA ASN A 66 -13.04 9.61 -31.99
C ASN A 66 -13.50 8.60 -30.92
N PRO A 67 -13.31 8.87 -29.61
CA PRO A 67 -13.67 7.94 -28.55
C PRO A 67 -15.14 7.54 -28.55
N LEU A 68 -16.04 8.47 -28.91
CA LEU A 68 -17.48 8.25 -28.92
C LEU A 68 -17.91 7.12 -29.86
N ARG A 69 -17.09 6.82 -30.87
CA ARG A 69 -17.36 5.67 -31.75
C ARG A 69 -17.07 4.35 -31.06
N HIS A 70 -16.26 4.30 -30.01
CA HIS A 70 -15.87 3.08 -29.31
C HIS A 70 -16.60 2.88 -27.97
N VAL A 71 -17.52 3.78 -27.61
CA VAL A 71 -18.30 3.65 -26.38
C VAL A 71 -19.42 2.63 -26.53
N ASP A 72 -19.56 1.76 -25.54
CA ASP A 72 -20.74 0.93 -25.29
C ASP A 72 -21.47 1.50 -24.07
N PRO A 73 -22.71 2.00 -24.18
CA PRO A 73 -23.42 2.56 -23.03
C PRO A 73 -23.55 1.60 -21.84
N VAL A 74 -23.69 0.31 -22.09
CA VAL A 74 -23.80 -0.70 -21.04
C VAL A 74 -22.42 -1.00 -20.46
N GLY A 75 -21.46 -1.34 -21.32
CA GLY A 75 -20.12 -1.77 -20.90
C GLY A 75 -19.24 -0.67 -20.34
N THR A 76 -19.37 0.56 -20.86
CA THR A 76 -18.48 1.68 -20.54
C THR A 76 -19.05 2.57 -19.41
N LEU A 77 -20.37 2.56 -19.17
CA LEU A 77 -21.01 3.44 -18.19
C LEU A 77 -21.87 2.70 -17.16
N ILE A 78 -22.88 1.94 -17.61
CA ILE A 78 -23.86 1.32 -16.70
C ILE A 78 -23.21 0.27 -15.81
N LEU A 79 -22.42 -0.65 -16.39
CA LEU A 79 -21.80 -1.72 -15.62
C LEU A 79 -20.78 -1.18 -14.60
N PRO A 80 -19.78 -0.34 -14.97
CA PRO A 80 -18.83 0.19 -14.01
C PRO A 80 -19.52 0.92 -12.85
N LEU A 81 -20.57 1.69 -13.13
CA LEU A 81 -21.34 2.39 -12.11
C LEU A 81 -22.09 1.43 -11.19
N GLY A 82 -22.75 0.41 -11.75
CA GLY A 82 -23.45 -0.61 -10.96
C GLY A 82 -22.51 -1.41 -10.07
N LEU A 83 -21.33 -1.79 -10.57
CA LEU A 83 -20.29 -2.49 -9.79
C LEU A 83 -19.74 -1.60 -8.67
N ALA A 84 -19.50 -0.32 -8.95
CA ALA A 84 -19.04 0.64 -7.96
C ALA A 84 -20.06 0.82 -6.83
N ILE A 85 -21.35 0.89 -7.14
CA ILE A 85 -22.44 0.97 -6.15
C ILE A 85 -22.51 -0.32 -5.32
N ALA A 86 -22.29 -1.47 -5.95
CA ALA A 86 -22.29 -2.77 -5.27
C ALA A 86 -21.03 -3.05 -4.44
N GLY A 87 -20.03 -2.14 -4.43
CA GLY A 87 -18.74 -2.37 -3.78
C GLY A 87 -17.90 -3.48 -4.43
N ALA A 88 -18.22 -3.85 -5.67
CA ALA A 88 -17.50 -4.87 -6.43
C ALA A 88 -16.34 -4.26 -7.24
N PRO A 89 -15.34 -5.06 -7.65
CA PRO A 89 -14.26 -4.58 -8.52
C PRO A 89 -14.84 -3.92 -9.78
N VAL A 90 -14.49 -2.65 -10.00
CA VAL A 90 -14.99 -1.88 -11.13
C VAL A 90 -14.24 -2.26 -12.40
N PHE A 91 -14.97 -2.78 -13.38
CA PHE A 91 -14.46 -3.01 -14.73
C PHE A 91 -15.55 -2.69 -15.76
N GLY A 92 -15.12 -2.50 -17.00
CA GLY A 92 -15.99 -2.20 -18.13
C GLY A 92 -15.34 -2.56 -19.44
N TRP A 93 -16.12 -2.57 -20.52
CA TRP A 93 -15.63 -2.81 -21.88
C TRP A 93 -16.02 -1.68 -22.81
N ALA A 94 -15.22 -1.55 -23.87
CA ALA A 94 -15.51 -0.70 -25.00
C ALA A 94 -16.20 -1.53 -26.10
N LYS A 95 -16.91 -0.84 -27.00
CA LYS A 95 -17.55 -1.49 -28.14
C LYS A 95 -16.46 -1.94 -29.14
N PRO A 96 -16.26 -3.25 -29.36
CA PRO A 96 -15.12 -3.73 -30.12
C PRO A 96 -15.21 -3.34 -31.61
N VAL A 97 -14.06 -3.28 -32.26
CA VAL A 97 -13.97 -3.08 -33.71
C VAL A 97 -14.35 -4.38 -34.46
N PRO A 98 -15.23 -4.33 -35.47
CA PRO A 98 -15.68 -5.53 -36.15
C PRO A 98 -14.57 -6.12 -37.01
N VAL A 99 -14.30 -7.42 -36.81
CA VAL A 99 -13.36 -8.22 -37.59
C VAL A 99 -14.07 -9.46 -38.11
N VAL A 100 -13.92 -9.74 -39.40
CA VAL A 100 -14.51 -10.90 -40.07
C VAL A 100 -13.40 -11.86 -40.47
N ALA A 101 -13.19 -12.90 -39.67
CA ALA A 101 -12.11 -13.88 -39.84
C ALA A 101 -12.06 -14.48 -41.27
N GLN A 102 -13.21 -14.72 -41.88
CA GLN A 102 -13.34 -15.31 -43.22
C GLN A 102 -12.79 -14.41 -44.35
N ARG A 103 -12.71 -13.09 -44.12
CA ARG A 103 -12.16 -12.13 -45.10
C ARG A 103 -10.63 -12.02 -45.03
N LEU A 104 -10.01 -12.56 -43.98
CA LEU A 104 -8.56 -12.53 -43.82
C LEU A 104 -7.88 -13.51 -44.78
N ARG A 105 -6.70 -13.14 -45.29
CA ARG A 105 -5.88 -14.00 -46.17
C ARG A 105 -5.62 -15.39 -45.58
N ASN A 106 -5.41 -15.45 -44.27
CA ASN A 106 -5.35 -16.70 -43.52
C ASN A 106 -6.22 -16.54 -42.26
N PRO A 107 -7.43 -17.13 -42.21
CA PRO A 107 -8.36 -16.89 -41.11
C PRO A 107 -7.82 -17.25 -39.72
N ARG A 108 -7.03 -18.33 -39.60
CA ARG A 108 -6.56 -18.80 -38.28
C ARG A 108 -5.45 -17.89 -37.75
N TRP A 109 -4.35 -17.80 -38.49
CA TRP A 109 -3.20 -17.00 -38.07
C TRP A 109 -3.45 -15.50 -38.19
N GLY A 110 -4.33 -15.10 -39.10
CA GLY A 110 -4.77 -13.72 -39.22
C GLY A 110 -5.53 -13.27 -37.99
N MET A 111 -6.44 -14.09 -37.45
CA MET A 111 -7.12 -13.76 -36.19
C MET A 111 -6.16 -13.69 -35.01
N VAL A 112 -5.15 -14.57 -34.94
CA VAL A 112 -4.08 -14.48 -33.92
C VAL A 112 -3.33 -13.16 -34.02
N ALA A 113 -2.91 -12.77 -35.23
CA ALA A 113 -2.20 -11.52 -35.45
C ALA A 113 -3.07 -10.30 -35.12
N VAL A 114 -4.35 -10.31 -35.49
CA VAL A 114 -5.31 -9.28 -35.10
C VAL A 114 -5.46 -9.21 -33.58
N ALA A 115 -5.65 -10.34 -32.91
CA ALA A 115 -5.77 -10.41 -31.45
C ALA A 115 -4.52 -9.85 -30.74
N LEU A 116 -3.32 -10.15 -31.24
CA LEU A 116 -2.08 -9.62 -30.70
C LEU A 116 -1.86 -8.12 -31.00
N ALA A 117 -2.53 -7.56 -32.00
CA ALA A 117 -2.32 -6.17 -32.42
C ALA A 117 -2.77 -5.16 -31.35
N GLY A 118 -3.89 -5.40 -30.67
CA GLY A 118 -4.37 -4.56 -29.58
C GLY A 118 -3.40 -4.50 -28.39
N PRO A 119 -3.08 -5.65 -27.75
CA PRO A 119 -2.08 -5.71 -26.68
C PRO A 119 -0.70 -5.22 -27.13
N GLY A 120 -0.29 -5.51 -28.37
CA GLY A 120 0.95 -5.01 -28.95
C GLY A 120 1.00 -3.49 -29.04
N MET A 121 -0.09 -2.85 -29.49
CA MET A 121 -0.21 -1.38 -29.49
C MET A 121 -0.09 -0.80 -28.09
N ASN A 122 -0.74 -1.42 -27.10
CA ASN A 122 -0.63 -0.98 -25.72
C ASN A 122 0.81 -1.07 -25.20
N LEU A 123 1.56 -2.14 -25.51
CA LEU A 123 2.97 -2.24 -25.15
C LEU A 123 3.85 -1.17 -25.83
N ILE A 124 3.55 -0.83 -27.09
CA ILE A 124 4.22 0.27 -27.80
C ILE A 124 3.95 1.61 -27.11
N LEU A 125 2.68 1.91 -26.79
CA LEU A 125 2.26 3.13 -26.10
C LEU A 125 2.87 3.23 -24.69
N ALA A 126 2.91 2.11 -23.95
CA ALA A 126 3.60 2.01 -22.68
C ALA A 126 5.10 2.33 -22.82
N THR A 127 5.76 1.78 -23.84
CA THR A 127 7.18 2.05 -24.08
C THR A 127 7.44 3.52 -24.40
N ILE A 128 6.60 4.13 -25.25
CA ILE A 128 6.67 5.58 -25.54
C ILE A 128 6.48 6.39 -24.26
N ALA A 129 5.48 6.06 -23.45
CA ALA A 129 5.23 6.74 -22.18
C ALA A 129 6.41 6.62 -21.21
N ALA A 130 7.02 5.43 -21.10
CA ALA A 130 8.18 5.20 -20.26
C ALA A 130 9.40 6.03 -20.70
N ILE A 131 9.64 6.13 -22.02
CA ILE A 131 10.71 6.99 -22.57
C ILE A 131 10.43 8.46 -22.23
N LEU A 132 9.20 8.93 -22.43
CA LEU A 132 8.81 10.32 -22.13
C LEU A 132 8.91 10.65 -20.64
N ILE A 133 8.58 9.70 -19.75
CA ILE A 133 8.78 9.84 -18.31
C ILE A 133 10.28 9.96 -18.03
N GLY A 134 11.08 9.05 -18.58
CA GLY A 134 12.54 9.03 -18.40
C GLY A 134 13.21 10.32 -18.86
N THR A 135 12.80 10.86 -20.02
CA THR A 135 13.34 12.13 -20.53
C THR A 135 12.86 13.33 -19.70
N ALA A 136 11.59 13.37 -19.30
CA ALA A 136 11.08 14.43 -18.42
C ALA A 136 11.81 14.43 -17.06
N VAL A 137 12.03 13.25 -16.49
CA VAL A 137 12.80 13.03 -15.25
C VAL A 137 14.24 13.54 -15.41
N ALA A 138 14.91 13.21 -16.52
CA ALA A 138 16.27 13.66 -16.80
C ALA A 138 16.36 15.19 -16.94
N LEU A 139 15.40 15.82 -17.64
CA LEU A 139 15.38 17.27 -17.89
C LEU A 139 15.10 18.08 -16.61
N LEU A 140 14.25 17.56 -15.73
CA LEU A 140 13.86 18.23 -14.49
C LEU A 140 14.90 18.10 -13.37
N HIS A 141 15.98 17.32 -13.54
CA HIS A 141 17.06 17.16 -12.56
C HIS A 141 16.57 16.86 -11.12
N GLY A 142 15.50 16.07 -10.99
CA GLY A 142 14.90 15.74 -9.69
C GLY A 142 13.96 16.80 -9.09
N ALA A 143 13.73 17.91 -9.79
CA ALA A 143 12.68 18.86 -9.43
C ALA A 143 11.29 18.22 -9.58
N GLN A 144 10.44 18.39 -8.56
CA GLN A 144 9.07 17.90 -8.60
C GLN A 144 8.25 18.76 -9.56
N PRO A 145 7.57 18.17 -10.56
CA PRO A 145 6.69 18.93 -11.43
C PRO A 145 5.53 19.50 -10.61
N THR A 146 5.20 20.78 -10.79
CA THR A 146 4.09 21.46 -10.13
C THR A 146 3.04 21.93 -11.13
N GLY A 147 1.82 22.17 -10.66
CA GLY A 147 0.73 22.68 -11.49
C GLY A 147 0.46 21.83 -12.74
N VAL A 148 0.54 22.45 -13.92
CA VAL A 148 0.19 21.78 -15.20
C VAL A 148 1.17 20.66 -15.49
N ALA A 149 2.45 20.88 -15.20
CA ALA A 149 3.48 19.86 -15.37
C ALA A 149 3.20 18.64 -14.48
N ALA A 150 2.72 18.85 -13.25
CA ALA A 150 2.33 17.75 -12.35
C ALA A 150 1.18 16.94 -12.94
N PHE A 151 0.16 17.61 -13.47
CA PHE A 151 -0.99 16.96 -14.12
C PHE A 151 -0.58 16.15 -15.34
N VAL A 152 0.25 16.71 -16.22
CA VAL A 152 0.76 16.02 -17.42
C VAL A 152 1.60 14.82 -17.03
N PHE A 153 2.51 14.98 -16.06
CA PHE A 153 3.33 13.90 -15.56
C PHE A 153 2.50 12.77 -14.94
N ALA A 154 1.50 13.11 -14.12
CA ALA A 154 0.57 12.13 -13.54
C ALA A 154 -0.23 11.37 -14.60
N ASN A 155 -0.74 12.06 -15.63
CA ASN A 155 -1.40 11.42 -16.76
C ASN A 155 -0.47 10.48 -17.52
N LEU A 156 0.80 10.87 -17.71
CA LEU A 156 1.78 10.06 -18.42
C LEU A 156 2.13 8.77 -17.67
N VAL A 157 2.31 8.87 -16.34
CA VAL A 157 2.49 7.70 -15.47
C VAL A 157 1.26 6.80 -15.50
N ASN A 158 0.06 7.36 -15.38
CA ASN A 158 -1.17 6.57 -15.45
C ASN A 158 -1.37 5.96 -16.85
N PHE A 159 -0.99 6.66 -17.92
CA PHE A 159 -1.03 6.14 -19.29
C PHE A 159 -0.12 4.92 -19.46
N LEU A 160 1.10 4.97 -18.93
CA LEU A 160 2.00 3.82 -18.88
C LEU A 160 1.34 2.64 -18.16
N LEU A 161 0.83 2.87 -16.94
CA LEU A 161 0.23 1.81 -16.12
C LEU A 161 -1.00 1.18 -16.79
N VAL A 162 -1.91 2.01 -17.30
CA VAL A 162 -3.12 1.55 -17.98
C VAL A 162 -2.79 0.73 -19.22
N ASN A 163 -1.83 1.18 -20.05
CA ASN A 163 -1.45 0.43 -21.25
C ASN A 163 -0.82 -0.93 -20.89
N VAL A 164 0.06 -0.97 -19.90
CA VAL A 164 0.64 -2.25 -19.45
C VAL A 164 -0.43 -3.18 -18.90
N PHE A 165 -1.34 -2.66 -18.06
CA PHE A 165 -2.46 -3.41 -17.53
C PHE A 165 -3.34 -3.95 -18.64
N LEU A 166 -3.80 -3.11 -19.57
CA LEU A 166 -4.65 -3.53 -20.69
C LEU A 166 -3.95 -4.54 -21.59
N ALA A 167 -2.63 -4.43 -21.80
CA ALA A 167 -1.88 -5.42 -22.58
C ALA A 167 -1.88 -6.80 -21.89
N ILE A 168 -1.54 -6.85 -20.60
CA ILE A 168 -1.49 -8.10 -19.82
C ILE A 168 -2.89 -8.71 -19.68
N PHE A 169 -3.87 -7.88 -19.33
CA PHE A 169 -5.25 -8.30 -19.10
C PHE A 169 -5.90 -8.84 -20.39
N ASN A 170 -5.67 -8.20 -21.54
CA ASN A 170 -6.18 -8.73 -22.81
C ASN A 170 -5.41 -9.95 -23.31
N LEU A 171 -4.20 -10.22 -22.82
CA LEU A 171 -3.47 -11.47 -23.11
C LEU A 171 -3.91 -12.66 -22.26
N LEU A 172 -4.87 -12.49 -21.35
CA LEU A 172 -5.43 -13.61 -20.61
C LEU A 172 -6.00 -14.67 -21.57
N PRO A 173 -5.63 -15.96 -21.40
CA PRO A 173 -6.01 -17.04 -22.31
C PRO A 173 -7.46 -17.50 -22.05
N MET A 174 -8.41 -16.58 -22.10
CA MET A 174 -9.83 -16.87 -21.88
C MET A 174 -10.70 -15.89 -22.68
N PRO A 175 -11.81 -16.34 -23.29
CA PRO A 175 -12.80 -15.43 -23.85
C PRO A 175 -13.43 -14.56 -22.75
N PRO A 176 -13.77 -13.28 -23.02
CA PRO A 176 -13.75 -12.61 -24.33
C PRO A 176 -12.44 -11.89 -24.68
N PHE A 177 -11.35 -12.09 -23.92
CA PHE A 177 -10.08 -11.39 -24.17
C PHE A 177 -9.36 -11.87 -25.44
N ASP A 178 -8.49 -11.02 -25.96
CA ASP A 178 -7.68 -11.29 -27.16
C ASP A 178 -6.84 -12.57 -27.03
N GLY A 179 -6.27 -12.83 -25.86
CA GLY A 179 -5.53 -14.06 -25.56
C GLY A 179 -6.36 -15.32 -25.79
N GLY A 180 -7.68 -15.25 -25.62
CA GLY A 180 -8.60 -16.32 -25.97
C GLY A 180 -8.59 -16.67 -27.46
N HIS A 181 -8.47 -15.68 -28.35
CA HIS A 181 -8.36 -15.88 -29.80
C HIS A 181 -6.96 -16.39 -30.21
N VAL A 182 -5.92 -16.00 -29.47
CA VAL A 182 -4.58 -16.56 -29.64
C VAL A 182 -4.60 -18.06 -29.34
N VAL A 183 -5.21 -18.46 -28.21
CA VAL A 183 -5.40 -19.87 -27.85
C VAL A 183 -6.20 -20.62 -28.92
N GLU A 184 -7.31 -20.07 -29.38
CA GLU A 184 -8.15 -20.67 -30.43
C GLU A 184 -7.36 -20.95 -31.72
N GLY A 185 -6.49 -20.01 -32.12
CA GLY A 185 -5.66 -20.16 -33.32
C GLY A 185 -4.57 -21.22 -33.19
N ILE A 186 -3.96 -21.36 -32.00
CA ILE A 186 -2.90 -22.34 -31.70
C ILE A 186 -3.47 -23.75 -31.54
N LEU A 187 -4.68 -23.89 -31.02
CA LEU A 187 -5.29 -25.20 -30.75
C LEU A 187 -5.51 -26.04 -32.03
N PRO A 188 -5.39 -27.38 -31.93
CA PRO A 188 -5.86 -28.30 -32.97
C PRO A 188 -7.33 -28.05 -33.32
N ARG A 189 -7.70 -28.21 -34.60
CA ARG A 189 -9.06 -27.94 -35.12
C ARG A 189 -10.22 -28.45 -34.25
N PRO A 190 -10.22 -29.71 -33.75
CA PRO A 190 -11.33 -30.18 -32.91
C PRO A 190 -11.42 -29.44 -31.57
N LEU A 191 -10.28 -29.10 -30.96
CA LEU A 191 -10.24 -28.35 -29.69
C LEU A 191 -10.57 -26.88 -29.89
N ALA A 192 -10.14 -26.26 -30.98
CA ALA A 192 -10.52 -24.89 -31.32
C ALA A 192 -12.04 -24.74 -31.48
N ALA A 193 -12.71 -25.72 -32.10
CA ALA A 193 -14.18 -25.73 -32.22
C ALA A 193 -14.89 -25.88 -30.86
N GLN A 194 -14.30 -26.61 -29.91
CA GLN A 194 -14.82 -26.69 -28.54
C GLN A 194 -14.58 -25.38 -27.78
N TRP A 195 -13.39 -24.79 -27.91
CA TRP A 195 -13.03 -23.52 -27.32
C TRP A 195 -13.94 -22.38 -27.78
N ALA A 196 -14.23 -22.31 -29.08
CA ALA A 196 -15.16 -21.32 -29.64
C ALA A 196 -16.56 -21.40 -29.03
N LYS A 197 -17.01 -22.59 -28.58
CA LYS A 197 -18.31 -22.73 -27.89
C LYS A 197 -18.31 -22.09 -26.51
N ILE A 198 -17.17 -22.09 -25.81
CA ILE A 198 -16.98 -21.45 -24.50
C ILE A 198 -17.10 -19.93 -24.65
N GLY A 199 -16.68 -19.37 -25.79
CA GLY A 199 -16.79 -17.94 -26.09
C GLY A 199 -18.19 -17.35 -25.87
N ARG A 200 -19.26 -18.13 -26.09
CA ARG A 200 -20.64 -17.69 -25.83
C ARG A 200 -20.94 -17.41 -24.36
N PHE A 201 -20.24 -18.09 -23.46
CA PHE A 201 -20.32 -17.88 -22.02
C PHE A 201 -19.16 -17.03 -21.49
N GLY A 202 -18.30 -16.49 -22.37
CA GLY A 202 -17.08 -15.78 -21.98
C GLY A 202 -17.33 -14.67 -20.96
N PHE A 203 -18.42 -13.91 -21.13
CA PHE A 203 -18.79 -12.86 -20.18
C PHE A 203 -19.20 -13.41 -18.81
N LEU A 204 -20.03 -14.47 -18.76
CA LEU A 204 -20.45 -15.09 -17.52
C LEU A 204 -19.27 -15.77 -16.81
N LEU A 205 -18.37 -16.37 -17.58
CA LEU A 205 -17.13 -16.95 -17.09
C LEU A 205 -16.20 -15.88 -16.50
N LEU A 206 -16.08 -14.73 -17.17
CA LEU A 206 -15.32 -13.59 -16.68
C LEU A 206 -15.88 -13.07 -15.35
N LEU A 207 -17.20 -12.85 -15.27
CA LEU A 207 -17.85 -12.42 -14.02
C LEU A 207 -17.65 -13.47 -12.92
N PHE A 208 -17.79 -14.75 -13.25
CA PHE A 208 -17.58 -15.82 -12.29
C PHE A 208 -16.13 -15.83 -11.78
N VAL A 209 -15.14 -15.82 -12.66
CA VAL A 209 -13.71 -15.92 -12.29
C VAL A 209 -13.21 -14.65 -11.57
N LEU A 210 -13.67 -13.46 -11.97
CA LEU A 210 -13.16 -12.20 -11.43
C LEU A 210 -13.92 -11.73 -10.18
N VAL A 211 -15.22 -12.04 -10.06
CA VAL A 211 -16.06 -11.53 -8.98
C VAL A 211 -16.53 -12.66 -8.06
N VAL A 212 -17.14 -13.71 -8.61
CA VAL A 212 -17.78 -14.75 -7.78
C VAL A 212 -16.77 -15.70 -7.14
N LEU A 213 -15.75 -16.13 -7.88
CA LEU A 213 -14.77 -17.12 -7.45
C LEU A 213 -13.89 -16.60 -6.30
N PRO A 214 -13.38 -15.35 -6.31
CA PRO A 214 -12.66 -14.81 -5.18
C PRO A 214 -13.54 -14.63 -3.93
N MET A 215 -14.84 -14.32 -4.10
CA MET A 215 -15.79 -14.23 -2.99
C MET A 215 -16.01 -15.58 -2.30
N ILE A 216 -16.08 -16.68 -3.06
CA ILE A 216 -16.31 -18.03 -2.50
C ILE A 216 -15.00 -18.68 -2.02
N ALA A 217 -13.91 -18.43 -2.74
CA ALA A 217 -12.60 -19.02 -2.47
C ALA A 217 -11.51 -17.96 -2.68
N PRO A 218 -11.20 -17.14 -1.66
CA PRO A 218 -10.20 -16.06 -1.75
C PRO A 218 -8.80 -16.57 -2.17
N LYS A 219 -8.48 -17.83 -1.82
CA LYS A 219 -7.22 -18.48 -2.22
C LYS A 219 -7.19 -18.93 -3.68
N ALA A 220 -8.29 -18.81 -4.42
CA ALA A 220 -8.42 -19.17 -5.82
C ALA A 220 -8.45 -17.94 -6.76
N ASP A 221 -8.00 -16.77 -6.31
CA ASP A 221 -7.84 -15.59 -7.16
C ASP A 221 -6.75 -15.80 -8.23
N VAL A 222 -7.13 -16.48 -9.31
CA VAL A 222 -6.27 -16.78 -10.46
C VAL A 222 -5.86 -15.49 -11.16
N VAL A 223 -6.74 -14.50 -11.24
CA VAL A 223 -6.48 -13.24 -11.94
C VAL A 223 -5.50 -12.40 -11.16
N GLY A 224 -5.69 -12.21 -9.85
CA GLY A 224 -4.72 -11.50 -9.00
C GLY A 224 -3.35 -12.18 -8.99
N ARG A 225 -3.29 -13.52 -9.03
CA ARG A 225 -2.01 -14.26 -9.11
C ARG A 225 -1.33 -14.16 -10.47
N LEU A 226 -2.08 -14.08 -11.56
CA LEU A 226 -1.51 -14.03 -12.91
C LEU A 226 -1.18 -12.60 -13.35
N VAL A 227 -2.00 -11.63 -12.98
CA VAL A 227 -1.89 -10.22 -13.37
C VAL A 227 -1.12 -9.39 -12.32
N GLY A 228 -1.27 -9.71 -11.04
CA GLY A 228 -0.66 -8.98 -9.93
C GLY A 228 0.87 -8.93 -10.01
N PRO A 229 1.60 -10.07 -10.02
CA PRO A 229 3.06 -10.06 -10.03
C PRO A 229 3.68 -9.33 -11.24
N PRO A 230 3.17 -9.49 -12.49
CA PRO A 230 3.62 -8.68 -13.63
C PRO A 230 3.32 -7.18 -13.48
N ALA A 231 2.12 -6.82 -13.02
CA ALA A 231 1.76 -5.43 -12.78
C ALA A 231 2.63 -4.81 -11.67
N ASP A 232 2.86 -5.54 -10.59
CA ASP A 232 3.74 -5.14 -9.48
C ASP A 232 5.19 -5.03 -9.91
N ALA A 233 5.66 -5.93 -10.80
CA ALA A 233 7.00 -5.86 -11.35
C ALA A 233 7.20 -4.58 -12.20
N VAL A 234 6.19 -4.20 -12.99
CA VAL A 234 6.18 -2.97 -13.78
C VAL A 234 6.11 -1.74 -12.88
N VAL A 235 5.18 -1.71 -11.93
CA VAL A 235 5.08 -0.63 -10.93
C VAL A 235 6.39 -0.50 -10.16
N SER A 236 7.02 -1.62 -9.79
CA SER A 236 8.31 -1.64 -9.11
C SER A 236 9.45 -1.19 -10.03
N ALA A 237 9.41 -1.52 -11.33
CA ALA A 237 10.39 -1.04 -12.30
C ALA A 237 10.27 0.47 -12.52
N VAL A 238 9.05 1.00 -12.62
CA VAL A 238 8.77 2.43 -12.69
C VAL A 238 9.22 3.11 -11.40
N LYS A 239 8.88 2.56 -10.22
CA LYS A 239 9.38 3.06 -8.92
C LYS A 239 10.91 3.01 -8.83
N ARG A 240 11.56 1.96 -9.36
CA ARG A 240 13.03 1.86 -9.43
C ARG A 240 13.63 2.89 -10.37
N ALA A 241 13.05 3.12 -11.53
CA ALA A 241 13.49 4.13 -12.49
C ALA A 241 13.30 5.55 -11.92
N LEU A 242 12.17 5.83 -11.27
CA LEU A 242 11.93 7.08 -10.55
C LEU A 242 12.93 7.27 -9.39
N ARG A 243 13.28 6.19 -8.66
CA ARG A 243 14.33 6.20 -7.63
C ARG A 243 15.73 6.46 -8.18
N GLN A 244 16.07 5.87 -9.33
CA GLN A 244 17.35 6.08 -10.01
C GLN A 244 17.44 7.49 -10.62
N GLY A 245 16.31 8.06 -11.03
CA GLY A 245 16.17 9.42 -11.55
C GLY A 245 16.05 10.53 -10.50
N GLY A 246 16.32 10.26 -9.21
CA GLY A 246 16.37 11.29 -8.16
C GLY A 246 15.02 11.74 -7.59
N TYR A 247 13.90 11.10 -7.95
CA TYR A 247 12.59 11.43 -7.39
C TYR A 247 12.37 10.76 -6.03
N GLY A 248 11.91 11.59 -5.08
CA GLY A 248 11.88 11.38 -3.64
C GLY A 248 11.74 9.93 -3.15
N LYS A 249 12.77 9.46 -2.45
CA LYS A 249 12.66 8.34 -1.51
C LYS A 249 11.66 8.72 -0.42
N PHE A 250 10.51 8.06 -0.34
CA PHE A 250 9.85 7.92 0.95
C PHE A 250 10.67 6.92 1.76
N LYS A 251 11.48 7.44 2.68
CA LYS A 251 12.18 6.61 3.65
C LYS A 251 11.12 5.91 4.51
N VAL A 252 11.17 4.60 4.62
CA VAL A 252 10.24 3.83 5.45
C VAL A 252 11.06 3.14 6.52
N GLY A 253 10.63 3.26 7.77
CA GLY A 253 11.22 2.56 8.92
C GLY A 253 10.10 2.05 9.81
N HIS A 254 10.41 1.08 10.66
CA HIS A 254 9.46 0.57 11.65
C HIS A 254 10.03 0.75 13.07
N GLY A 255 9.16 1.02 14.03
CA GLY A 255 9.50 1.12 15.44
C GLY A 255 9.65 -0.25 16.09
N GLY A 256 10.53 -1.13 15.57
CA GLY A 256 10.81 -2.46 16.14
C GLY A 256 10.09 -3.64 15.48
N THR A 257 10.76 -4.78 15.42
CA THR A 257 10.31 -5.99 14.71
C THR A 257 9.29 -6.79 15.53
N LEU A 258 8.32 -7.43 14.87
CA LEU A 258 7.44 -8.44 15.46
C LEU A 258 7.92 -9.84 15.06
N ASP A 259 7.78 -10.80 15.98
CA ASP A 259 7.99 -12.21 15.64
C ASP A 259 6.98 -12.66 14.56
N PRO A 260 7.33 -13.56 13.63
CA PRO A 260 6.42 -13.98 12.54
C PRO A 260 5.09 -14.58 13.00
N LEU A 261 5.04 -15.16 14.20
CA LEU A 261 3.82 -15.70 14.81
C LEU A 261 2.99 -14.64 15.57
N ALA A 262 3.53 -13.42 15.70
CA ALA A 262 2.92 -12.36 16.48
C ALA A 262 2.06 -11.45 15.59
N THR A 263 0.90 -11.08 16.12
CA THR A 263 0.00 -10.08 15.52
C THR A 263 0.02 -8.79 16.33
N GLY A 264 -0.58 -7.72 15.83
CA GLY A 264 -0.82 -6.50 16.58
C GLY A 264 -0.11 -5.26 16.05
N VAL A 265 0.00 -4.23 16.89
CA VAL A 265 0.43 -2.89 16.48
C VAL A 265 1.87 -2.89 16.00
N LEU A 266 2.14 -2.31 14.83
CA LEU A 266 3.49 -2.04 14.33
C LEU A 266 3.58 -0.58 13.88
N PRO A 267 4.25 0.30 14.66
CA PRO A 267 4.46 1.68 14.23
C PRO A 267 5.34 1.71 12.97
N VAL A 268 4.82 2.28 11.88
CA VAL A 268 5.53 2.48 10.62
C VAL A 268 5.72 3.98 10.42
N ALA A 269 6.97 4.40 10.25
CA ALA A 269 7.34 5.78 10.02
C ALA A 269 7.66 6.00 8.54
N LEU A 270 7.17 7.12 7.98
CA LEU A 270 7.40 7.53 6.59
C LEU A 270 8.17 8.85 6.49
N GLY A 271 9.04 8.97 5.49
CA GLY A 271 9.82 10.17 5.21
C GLY A 271 10.66 10.62 6.40
N GLU A 272 10.48 11.88 6.79
CA GLU A 272 11.17 12.52 7.92
C GLU A 272 10.83 11.87 9.27
N ALA A 273 9.63 11.28 9.42
CA ALA A 273 9.25 10.57 10.64
C ALA A 273 10.14 9.35 10.92
N THR A 274 10.85 8.81 9.92
CA THR A 274 11.82 7.72 10.15
C THR A 274 12.97 8.12 11.05
N LYS A 275 13.23 9.43 11.22
CA LYS A 275 14.18 9.95 12.21
C LYS A 275 13.72 9.69 13.66
N LEU A 276 12.44 9.40 13.86
CA LEU A 276 11.81 9.12 15.17
C LEU A 276 11.61 7.63 15.46
N ALA A 277 11.86 6.74 14.50
CA ALA A 277 11.56 5.30 14.62
C ALA A 277 12.21 4.62 15.85
N GLY A 278 13.35 5.12 16.32
CA GLY A 278 14.01 4.62 17.53
C GLY A 278 13.29 4.95 18.84
N ARG A 279 12.56 6.09 18.88
CA ARG A 279 11.84 6.62 20.05
C ARG A 279 10.37 6.19 20.13
N MET A 280 9.76 5.78 19.02
CA MET A 280 8.36 5.30 18.95
C MET A 280 8.02 4.10 19.87
N LEU A 281 8.99 3.57 20.62
CA LEU A 281 8.86 2.44 21.53
C LEU A 281 9.21 2.80 23.00
N ASP A 282 9.00 4.06 23.41
CA ASP A 282 9.32 4.56 24.77
C ASP A 282 10.76 4.23 25.20
N SER A 283 11.73 5.00 24.68
CA SER A 283 13.12 4.87 25.06
C SER A 283 13.64 6.20 25.61
N ASP A 284 13.84 6.24 26.93
CA ASP A 284 14.57 7.33 27.62
C ASP A 284 16.04 7.41 27.22
N LYS A 285 16.55 6.42 26.48
CA LYS A 285 17.95 6.38 26.06
C LYS A 285 18.09 6.80 24.60
N VAL A 286 18.87 7.87 24.40
CA VAL A 286 19.50 8.20 23.11
C VAL A 286 20.17 6.92 22.58
N PRO A 287 19.80 6.42 21.39
CA PRO A 287 20.34 5.14 20.92
C PRO A 287 21.82 5.29 20.54
N PRO A 288 22.74 4.45 21.07
CA PRO A 288 24.08 4.35 20.52
C PRO A 288 24.04 3.69 19.12
N ALA A 289 25.05 3.99 18.32
CA ALA A 289 25.07 3.88 16.86
C ALA A 289 24.99 2.45 16.24
N TYR A 290 24.66 1.41 17.00
CA TYR A 290 24.58 0.04 16.47
C TYR A 290 23.43 -0.73 17.11
N SER A 291 22.35 -1.00 16.37
CA SER A 291 21.41 -2.06 16.75
C SER A 291 20.58 -2.56 15.57
N ALA A 292 21.11 -3.55 14.87
CA ALA A 292 20.42 -4.82 14.63
C ALA A 292 21.46 -5.86 15.05
N LEU A 293 21.23 -6.61 16.13
CA LEU A 293 22.28 -7.45 16.72
C LEU A 293 22.82 -8.42 15.66
N LYS A 294 24.02 -8.13 15.19
CA LYS A 294 24.84 -8.97 14.33
C LYS A 294 25.95 -9.48 15.23
N VAL A 295 26.14 -10.78 15.27
CA VAL A 295 27.37 -11.37 15.84
C VAL A 295 28.31 -11.47 14.65
N ASP A 296 29.45 -10.76 14.69
CA ASP A 296 30.44 -10.69 13.61
C ASP A 296 29.89 -10.36 12.21
N GLY A 297 28.88 -9.48 12.14
CA GLY A 297 28.33 -9.03 10.86
C GLY A 297 27.17 -9.86 10.30
N GLU A 298 26.89 -11.03 10.89
CA GLU A 298 25.80 -11.94 10.51
C GLU A 298 24.65 -11.93 11.53
N ARG A 299 23.43 -12.19 11.06
CA ARG A 299 22.24 -12.16 11.94
C ARG A 299 22.25 -13.41 12.81
N ALA A 300 22.15 -13.25 14.13
CA ALA A 300 22.21 -14.36 15.10
C ALA A 300 21.21 -15.50 14.85
N TYR A 301 20.11 -15.25 14.13
CA TYR A 301 19.14 -16.28 13.72
C TYR A 301 19.68 -17.26 12.68
N ASP A 302 20.51 -16.77 11.75
CA ASP A 302 21.07 -17.60 10.67
C ASP A 302 22.12 -18.57 11.24
N LEU A 303 22.93 -18.11 12.20
CA LEU A 303 23.90 -18.92 12.95
C LEU A 303 23.25 -20.01 13.81
N ALA A 304 22.15 -19.68 14.52
CA ALA A 304 21.43 -20.65 15.34
C ALA A 304 20.77 -21.78 14.51
N ARG A 305 20.40 -21.51 13.25
CA ARG A 305 19.88 -22.54 12.31
C ARG A 305 20.95 -23.43 11.73
N ALA A 306 22.20 -22.96 11.68
CA ALA A 306 23.36 -23.75 11.27
C ALA A 306 23.84 -24.71 12.39
N GLY A 307 23.21 -24.69 13.56
CA GLY A 307 23.55 -25.55 14.70
C GLY A 307 24.68 -25.00 15.58
N GLU A 308 25.10 -23.75 15.38
CA GLU A 308 26.10 -23.10 16.23
C GLU A 308 25.47 -22.50 17.48
N GLU A 309 26.12 -22.72 18.63
CA GLU A 309 25.68 -22.21 19.93
C GLU A 309 26.07 -20.73 20.08
N VAL A 310 25.13 -19.83 19.81
CA VAL A 310 25.35 -18.38 19.89
C VAL A 310 25.11 -17.89 21.32
N VAL A 311 26.18 -17.49 22.02
CA VAL A 311 26.09 -16.80 23.31
C VAL A 311 25.61 -15.36 23.08
N LEU A 312 24.33 -15.10 23.35
CA LEU A 312 23.77 -13.75 23.26
C LEU A 312 24.16 -12.94 24.50
N ALA A 313 24.65 -11.71 24.29
CA ALA A 313 24.88 -10.78 25.39
C ALA A 313 23.57 -10.52 26.15
N SER A 314 23.59 -10.74 27.46
CA SER A 314 22.46 -10.44 28.35
C SER A 314 22.12 -8.95 28.25
N ARG A 315 20.85 -8.65 28.05
CA ARG A 315 20.33 -7.28 28.03
C ARG A 315 19.39 -7.13 29.22
N ASP A 316 19.60 -6.08 29.99
CA ASP A 316 18.69 -5.74 31.07
C ASP A 316 17.32 -5.36 30.49
N VAL A 317 16.29 -6.06 30.94
CA VAL A 317 14.90 -5.85 30.56
C VAL A 317 14.06 -5.73 31.83
N THR A 318 13.04 -4.88 31.79
CA THR A 318 12.13 -4.62 32.91
C THR A 318 10.76 -5.14 32.58
N VAL A 319 10.17 -5.94 33.47
CA VAL A 319 8.75 -6.29 33.43
C VAL A 319 8.04 -5.33 34.39
N HIS A 320 7.32 -4.35 33.84
CA HIS A 320 6.60 -3.34 34.63
C HIS A 320 5.33 -3.91 35.27
N ALA A 321 4.63 -4.79 34.55
CA ALA A 321 3.45 -5.48 35.05
C ALA A 321 3.26 -6.83 34.35
N LEU A 322 2.74 -7.82 35.08
CA LEU A 322 2.40 -9.13 34.55
C LEU A 322 1.08 -9.60 35.19
N HIS A 323 0.08 -9.89 34.38
CA HIS A 323 -1.24 -10.33 34.82
C HIS A 323 -1.65 -11.62 34.09
N SER A 324 -2.24 -12.56 34.82
CA SER A 324 -2.90 -13.73 34.23
C SER A 324 -4.35 -13.40 33.88
N SER A 325 -4.80 -13.81 32.70
CA SER A 325 -6.23 -13.77 32.37
C SER A 325 -6.97 -14.92 33.08
N PRO A 326 -8.16 -14.70 33.66
CA PRO A 326 -8.90 -15.73 34.39
C PRO A 326 -9.54 -16.81 33.49
N ALA A 327 -9.56 -16.62 32.17
CA ALA A 327 -10.09 -17.61 31.25
C ALA A 327 -9.08 -18.76 31.04
N ARG A 328 -9.39 -19.95 31.59
CA ARG A 328 -8.88 -21.21 31.03
C ARG A 328 -9.46 -21.32 29.62
N GLY A 329 -8.62 -21.35 28.60
CA GLY A 329 -9.05 -21.56 27.22
C GLY A 329 -8.48 -20.58 26.20
N ARG A 330 -8.19 -21.16 25.04
CA ARG A 330 -7.69 -20.53 23.82
C ARG A 330 -8.51 -19.28 23.43
N TRP A 331 -7.86 -18.13 23.24
CA TRP A 331 -8.47 -16.96 22.60
C TRP A 331 -9.10 -17.38 21.26
N GLN A 332 -10.42 -17.22 21.15
CA GLN A 332 -11.20 -17.66 19.99
C GLN A 332 -10.94 -16.71 18.81
N ARG A 333 -10.61 -17.30 17.65
CA ARG A 333 -10.02 -16.60 16.49
C ARG A 333 -11.04 -15.80 15.67
N ASP A 334 -12.32 -15.83 16.03
CA ASP A 334 -13.44 -15.58 15.10
C ASP A 334 -14.07 -14.18 15.20
N ALA A 335 -13.56 -13.28 16.04
CA ALA A 335 -14.17 -11.94 16.22
C ALA A 335 -13.70 -10.87 15.22
N LEU A 336 -13.05 -11.23 14.11
CA LEU A 336 -12.62 -10.28 13.07
C LEU A 336 -13.19 -10.57 11.68
N THR A 337 -14.11 -11.53 11.56
CA THR A 337 -14.87 -11.77 10.33
C THR A 337 -16.28 -11.19 10.47
N GLU A 338 -16.56 -10.22 9.60
CA GLU A 338 -17.89 -9.76 9.16
C GLU A 338 -18.71 -8.86 10.10
N GLY A 339 -18.77 -7.56 9.73
CA GLY A 339 -20.02 -6.79 9.71
C GLY A 339 -20.77 -6.54 11.03
N ALA A 340 -20.11 -6.12 12.10
CA ALA A 340 -20.80 -5.59 13.28
C ALA A 340 -20.96 -4.05 13.19
N ASP A 341 -22.21 -3.61 13.24
CA ASP A 341 -22.67 -2.21 13.22
C ASP A 341 -21.81 -1.26 14.06
N THR A 342 -21.40 -0.14 13.45
CA THR A 342 -20.64 0.95 14.07
C THR A 342 -21.47 1.83 15.03
N ALA A 343 -22.66 1.39 15.45
CA ALA A 343 -23.56 2.18 16.28
C ALA A 343 -23.38 1.97 17.80
N ASN A 344 -22.52 1.03 18.24
CA ASN A 344 -22.37 0.77 19.67
C ASN A 344 -20.93 0.37 20.08
N VAL A 345 -19.95 1.13 19.61
CA VAL A 345 -18.57 1.05 20.12
C VAL A 345 -18.50 1.95 21.37
N PRO A 346 -18.21 1.42 22.58
CA PRO A 346 -18.10 2.26 23.77
C PRO A 346 -16.96 3.26 23.60
N SER A 347 -17.18 4.50 24.04
CA SER A 347 -16.20 5.58 24.00
C SER A 347 -14.94 5.26 24.82
N ALA A 348 -13.80 5.82 24.37
CA ALA A 348 -12.45 5.56 24.87
C ALA A 348 -12.18 5.93 26.35
N ASP A 349 -13.15 6.54 27.04
CA ASP A 349 -13.06 6.91 28.45
C ASP A 349 -13.81 5.95 29.40
N THR A 350 -14.41 4.89 28.87
CA THR A 350 -15.04 3.87 29.74
C THR A 350 -14.04 2.73 29.95
N PRO A 351 -13.51 2.51 31.17
CA PRO A 351 -12.76 1.28 31.44
C PRO A 351 -13.65 0.09 31.05
N PRO A 352 -13.07 -1.00 30.50
CA PRO A 352 -13.86 -2.19 30.19
C PRO A 352 -14.67 -2.56 31.45
N PRO A 353 -15.94 -3.00 31.30
CA PRO A 353 -16.74 -3.37 32.46
C PRO A 353 -15.87 -4.27 33.34
N PRO A 354 -15.81 -4.04 34.67
CA PRO A 354 -15.05 -4.91 35.54
C PRO A 354 -15.53 -6.31 35.21
N LEU A 355 -14.62 -7.15 34.72
CA LEU A 355 -14.93 -8.52 34.36
C LEU A 355 -15.62 -9.10 35.59
N ALA A 356 -16.93 -9.30 35.48
CA ALA A 356 -17.72 -9.72 36.61
C ALA A 356 -17.09 -11.01 37.09
N CYS A 357 -16.55 -10.97 38.30
CA CYS A 357 -16.14 -12.16 39.00
C CYS A 357 -17.42 -12.98 39.15
N GLY A 358 -17.61 -13.95 38.26
CA GLY A 358 -18.50 -15.04 38.57
C GLY A 358 -17.96 -15.66 39.84
N GLU A 359 -18.65 -15.41 40.96
CA GLU A 359 -18.41 -16.06 42.24
C GLU A 359 -18.60 -17.56 42.07
N ARG A 360 -17.58 -18.23 41.54
CA ARG A 360 -17.45 -19.68 41.68
C ARG A 360 -16.24 -19.89 42.55
N SER A 361 -16.49 -20.13 43.84
CA SER A 361 -15.49 -20.75 44.70
C SER A 361 -15.02 -22.02 43.99
N PRO A 362 -13.70 -22.22 43.80
CA PRO A 362 -13.19 -23.41 43.13
C PRO A 362 -13.67 -24.64 43.90
N SER A 363 -14.27 -25.59 43.19
CA SER A 363 -14.65 -26.87 43.76
C SER A 363 -13.37 -27.64 44.10
N PRO A 364 -13.33 -28.45 45.17
CA PRO A 364 -12.18 -29.33 45.47
C PRO A 364 -11.81 -30.29 44.32
N ALA A 365 -12.70 -30.47 43.33
CA ALA A 365 -12.46 -31.24 42.11
C ALA A 365 -11.61 -30.51 41.05
N ASP A 366 -11.56 -29.17 41.07
CA ASP A 366 -10.82 -28.37 40.08
C ASP A 366 -9.30 -28.37 40.32
N ALA A 367 -8.86 -28.90 41.47
CA ALA A 367 -7.47 -28.95 41.92
C ALA A 367 -6.62 -30.06 41.25
N ARG A 368 -7.18 -30.82 40.30
CA ARG A 368 -6.51 -31.96 39.63
C ARG A 368 -6.46 -31.87 38.10
N GLU A 369 -6.85 -30.75 37.49
CA GLU A 369 -6.59 -30.53 36.06
C GLU A 369 -5.23 -29.85 35.89
N GLU A 370 -4.30 -30.54 35.24
CA GLU A 370 -3.02 -29.98 34.81
C GLU A 370 -3.28 -28.80 33.86
N LEU A 371 -2.68 -27.64 34.15
CA LEU A 371 -2.84 -26.44 33.35
C LEU A 371 -2.14 -26.62 31.99
N GLN A 372 -2.91 -26.80 30.92
CA GLN A 372 -2.37 -27.04 29.56
C GLN A 372 -2.03 -25.75 28.81
N ASP A 373 -2.76 -24.65 29.08
CA ASP A 373 -2.53 -23.35 28.48
C ASP A 373 -2.88 -22.21 29.45
N ILE A 374 -2.20 -21.07 29.29
CA ILE A 374 -2.43 -19.84 30.06
C ILE A 374 -2.24 -18.62 29.16
N THR A 375 -3.11 -17.62 29.34
CA THR A 375 -2.97 -16.32 28.68
C THR A 375 -2.43 -15.30 29.68
N LEU A 376 -1.30 -14.68 29.34
CA LEU A 376 -0.65 -13.64 30.13
C LEU A 376 -0.68 -12.29 29.39
N THR A 377 -0.89 -11.22 30.14
CA THR A 377 -0.72 -9.84 29.68
C THR A 377 0.49 -9.25 30.39
N ALA A 378 1.46 -8.77 29.62
CA ALA A 378 2.71 -8.22 30.15
C ALA A 378 2.95 -6.80 29.64
N HIS A 379 3.31 -5.89 30.54
CA HIS A 379 3.89 -4.59 30.20
C HIS A 379 5.40 -4.67 30.44
N VAL A 380 6.18 -4.52 29.37
CA VAL A 380 7.62 -4.79 29.39
C VAL A 380 8.39 -3.67 28.69
N SER A 381 9.65 -3.50 29.07
CA SER A 381 10.56 -2.56 28.41
C SER A 381 10.94 -3.01 27.00
N LYS A 382 11.44 -2.08 26.19
CA LYS A 382 11.96 -2.37 24.83
C LYS A 382 13.05 -3.45 24.87
N GLY A 383 13.03 -4.34 23.88
CA GLY A 383 14.02 -5.41 23.73
C GLY A 383 13.69 -6.69 24.49
N THR A 384 12.56 -6.73 25.21
CA THR A 384 12.08 -7.94 25.89
C THR A 384 11.58 -8.97 24.89
N TYR A 385 12.15 -10.18 24.95
CA TYR A 385 11.69 -11.33 24.17
C TYR A 385 10.63 -12.09 24.95
N ILE A 386 9.35 -11.91 24.58
CA ILE A 386 8.22 -12.58 25.24
C ILE A 386 8.33 -14.11 25.20
N ARG A 387 8.95 -14.66 24.13
CA ARG A 387 9.24 -16.10 24.05
C ARG A 387 10.22 -16.57 25.13
N SER A 388 11.28 -15.80 25.40
CA SER A 388 12.21 -16.11 26.49
C SER A 388 11.50 -15.99 27.83
N LEU A 389 10.73 -14.93 28.04
CA LEU A 389 9.95 -14.74 29.27
C LEU A 389 9.00 -15.92 29.54
N ALA A 390 8.28 -16.39 28.51
CA ALA A 390 7.37 -17.53 28.64
C ALA A 390 8.12 -18.84 28.99
N ARG A 391 9.27 -19.08 28.37
CA ARG A 391 10.14 -20.23 28.69
C ARG A 391 10.63 -20.15 30.13
N ASP A 392 11.10 -18.98 30.56
CA ASP A 392 11.71 -18.79 31.87
C ASP A 392 10.63 -18.91 32.99
N ILE A 393 9.40 -18.45 32.74
CA ILE A 393 8.24 -18.70 33.61
C ILE A 393 7.95 -20.21 33.70
N ALA A 394 7.93 -20.93 32.58
CA ALA A 394 7.66 -22.38 32.59
C ALA A 394 8.74 -23.16 33.37
N LEU A 395 10.02 -22.81 33.17
CA LEU A 395 11.13 -23.41 33.91
C LEU A 395 11.03 -23.14 35.41
N ALA A 396 10.67 -21.92 35.82
CA ALA A 396 10.46 -21.58 37.22
C ALA A 396 9.30 -22.36 37.86
N LEU A 397 8.29 -22.74 37.07
CA LEU A 397 7.18 -23.61 37.49
C LEU A 397 7.52 -25.11 37.45
N GLY A 398 8.76 -25.48 37.11
CA GLY A 398 9.21 -26.87 37.02
C GLY A 398 8.67 -27.63 35.80
N THR A 399 8.27 -26.91 34.75
CA THR A 399 7.72 -27.49 33.51
C THR A 399 8.40 -26.89 32.27
N VAL A 400 7.93 -27.30 31.09
CA VAL A 400 8.31 -26.72 29.79
C VAL A 400 7.11 -26.03 29.17
N GLY A 401 7.35 -24.94 28.44
CA GLY A 401 6.29 -24.16 27.81
C GLY A 401 6.79 -23.35 26.64
N HIS A 402 5.91 -23.07 25.68
CA HIS A 402 6.21 -22.25 24.52
C HIS A 402 5.03 -21.33 24.19
N VAL A 403 5.32 -20.23 23.52
CA VAL A 403 4.30 -19.26 23.08
C VAL A 403 3.57 -19.83 21.86
N THR A 404 2.25 -20.03 22.00
CA THR A 404 1.37 -20.49 20.90
C THR A 404 0.69 -19.32 20.18
N MET A 405 0.54 -18.17 20.85
CA MET A 405 -0.04 -16.96 20.31
C MET A 405 0.61 -15.74 20.97
N LEU A 406 0.92 -14.72 20.17
CA LEU A 406 1.43 -13.45 20.67
C LEU A 406 0.70 -12.30 19.97
N ARG A 407 0.19 -11.35 20.75
CA ARG A 407 -0.44 -10.13 20.23
C ARG A 407 0.10 -8.90 20.94
N ARG A 408 0.70 -7.98 20.18
CA ARG A 408 1.13 -6.68 20.69
C ARG A 408 -0.03 -5.69 20.69
N THR A 409 -0.51 -5.32 21.86
CA THR A 409 -1.68 -4.44 22.04
C THR A 409 -1.31 -2.95 22.06
N LYS A 410 -0.08 -2.61 22.43
CA LYS A 410 0.47 -1.25 22.50
C LYS A 410 1.97 -1.24 22.20
N ALA A 411 2.45 -0.15 21.61
CA ALA A 411 3.85 0.12 21.33
C ALA A 411 4.11 1.63 21.48
N GLY A 412 4.76 2.07 22.56
CA GLY A 412 4.84 3.50 22.90
C GLY A 412 3.44 4.12 22.99
N PRO A 413 3.17 5.30 22.40
CA PRO A 413 1.83 5.91 22.38
C PRO A 413 0.82 5.17 21.48
N PHE A 414 1.28 4.25 20.61
CA PHE A 414 0.43 3.61 19.60
C PHE A 414 -0.31 2.39 20.16
N THR A 415 -1.65 2.39 20.06
CA THR A 415 -2.53 1.30 20.51
C THR A 415 -3.20 0.59 19.34
N LEU A 416 -3.95 -0.49 19.61
CA LEU A 416 -4.72 -1.21 18.58
C LEU A 416 -5.89 -0.41 18.00
N ALA A 417 -6.47 0.54 18.76
CA ALA A 417 -7.68 1.25 18.34
C ALA A 417 -7.51 2.04 17.01
N PRO A 418 -6.44 2.83 16.82
CA PRO A 418 -6.18 3.49 15.54
C PRO A 418 -5.41 2.60 14.53
N ALA A 419 -5.13 1.34 14.85
CA ALA A 419 -4.31 0.49 13.99
C ALA A 419 -5.10 0.02 12.76
N ILE A 420 -4.53 0.22 11.58
CA ILE A 420 -5.08 -0.30 10.32
C ILE A 420 -4.47 -1.65 9.97
N THR A 421 -5.24 -2.49 9.29
CA THR A 421 -4.75 -3.75 8.74
C THR A 421 -3.88 -3.50 7.50
N LEU A 422 -3.08 -4.49 7.13
CA LEU A 422 -2.27 -4.42 5.91
C LEU A 422 -3.13 -4.37 4.65
N ASP A 423 -4.32 -4.99 4.68
CA ASP A 423 -5.26 -4.97 3.56
C ASP A 423 -5.86 -3.57 3.38
N ASN A 424 -6.31 -2.92 4.47
CA ASN A 424 -6.81 -1.53 4.43
C ASN A 424 -5.71 -0.56 3.97
N LEU A 425 -4.45 -0.81 4.36
CA LEU A 425 -3.31 -0.03 3.89
C LEU A 425 -3.07 -0.22 2.38
N ALA A 426 -3.22 -1.45 1.86
CA ALA A 426 -3.10 -1.73 0.42
C ALA A 426 -4.20 -1.02 -0.37
N GLU A 427 -5.45 -1.09 0.10
CA GLU A 427 -6.59 -0.38 -0.50
C GLU A 427 -6.41 1.15 -0.50
N ALA A 428 -5.99 1.72 0.63
CA ALA A 428 -5.69 3.16 0.73
C ALA A 428 -4.55 3.60 -0.20
N GLY A 429 -3.56 2.71 -0.40
CA GLY A 429 -2.47 2.90 -1.37
C GLY A 429 -2.96 2.92 -2.82
N MET A 430 -3.93 2.08 -3.17
CA MET A 430 -4.58 2.07 -4.48
C MET A 430 -5.48 3.30 -4.67
N GLY A 431 -6.18 3.73 -3.62
CA GLY A 431 -7.07 4.91 -3.61
C GLY A 431 -6.36 6.26 -3.56
N ARG A 432 -5.03 6.31 -3.34
CA ARG A 432 -4.25 7.54 -3.03
C ARG A 432 -4.83 8.32 -1.83
N THR A 433 -5.36 7.64 -0.84
CA THR A 433 -5.87 8.23 0.41
C THR A 433 -4.92 8.02 1.60
N LEU A 434 -3.68 7.61 1.33
CA LEU A 434 -2.67 7.34 2.34
C LEU A 434 -2.51 8.51 3.33
N GLU A 435 -2.58 9.76 2.87
CA GLU A 435 -2.46 10.95 3.72
C GLU A 435 -3.56 11.06 4.80
N GLN A 436 -4.73 10.45 4.60
CA GLN A 436 -5.85 10.47 5.54
C GLN A 436 -5.69 9.46 6.68
N ILE A 437 -4.82 8.46 6.50
CA ILE A 437 -4.53 7.42 7.50
C ILE A 437 -3.17 7.63 8.17
N LEU A 438 -2.42 8.66 7.76
CA LEU A 438 -1.14 9.00 8.39
C LEU A 438 -1.35 9.86 9.63
N LEU A 439 -0.71 9.44 10.71
CA LEU A 439 -0.60 10.25 11.91
C LEU A 439 0.44 11.37 11.69
N PRO A 440 0.22 12.57 12.27
CA PRO A 440 1.17 13.65 12.17
C PRO A 440 2.46 13.32 12.94
N LEU A 441 3.57 14.00 12.60
CA LEU A 441 4.89 13.75 13.21
C LEU A 441 4.87 13.82 14.75
N ARG A 442 4.03 14.71 15.30
CA ARG A 442 3.83 14.90 16.74
C ARG A 442 3.27 13.68 17.48
N ALA A 443 2.54 12.78 16.80
CA ALA A 443 1.91 11.61 17.43
C ALA A 443 2.92 10.60 18.01
N GLY A 444 4.20 10.70 17.63
CA GLY A 444 5.28 9.90 18.22
C GLY A 444 6.09 10.63 19.29
N LEU A 445 5.65 11.81 19.73
CA LEU A 445 6.36 12.76 20.60
C LEU A 445 5.50 13.27 21.76
N ASP A 446 4.45 12.54 22.14
CA ASP A 446 3.54 12.93 23.23
C ASP A 446 4.26 13.06 24.60
N ASP A 447 5.48 12.52 24.73
CA ASP A 447 6.34 12.55 25.92
C ASP A 447 7.24 13.80 26.02
N ILE A 448 7.31 14.65 24.98
CA ILE A 448 8.25 15.78 24.91
C ILE A 448 7.50 17.12 24.84
N PRO A 449 7.86 18.12 25.68
CA PRO A 449 7.25 19.45 25.61
C PRO A 449 7.56 20.17 24.28
N ALA A 450 6.57 20.87 23.75
CA ALA A 450 6.74 21.68 22.55
C ALA A 450 7.43 23.01 22.87
N LEU A 451 8.44 23.38 22.09
CA LEU A 451 9.11 24.68 22.14
C LEU A 451 8.65 25.53 20.95
N PRO A 452 7.81 26.56 21.15
CA PRO A 452 7.41 27.45 20.08
C PRO A 452 8.58 28.36 19.66
N LEU A 453 8.79 28.49 18.37
CA LEU A 453 9.81 29.32 17.76
C LEU A 453 9.20 30.43 16.93
N THR A 454 9.90 31.54 16.81
CA THR A 454 9.62 32.54 15.79
C THR A 454 10.14 32.08 14.41
N PRO A 455 9.64 32.64 13.29
CA PRO A 455 10.13 32.27 11.95
C PRO A 455 11.65 32.46 11.78
N ASP A 456 12.22 33.50 12.39
CA ASP A 456 13.67 33.77 12.34
C ASP A 456 14.48 32.72 13.13
N GLN A 457 13.98 32.33 14.31
CA GLN A 457 14.57 31.27 15.13
C GLN A 457 14.48 29.91 14.44
N ALA A 458 13.35 29.61 13.81
CA ALA A 458 13.16 28.40 13.01
C ALA A 458 14.10 28.35 11.80
N GLY A 459 14.26 29.47 11.08
CA GLY A 459 15.21 29.60 9.99
C GLY A 459 16.66 29.38 10.44
N ALA A 460 17.04 29.91 11.61
CA ALA A 460 18.36 29.70 12.19
C ALA A 460 18.59 28.23 12.59
N LEU A 461 17.62 27.57 13.24
CA LEU A 461 17.73 26.16 13.61
C LEU A 461 17.76 25.22 12.40
N ARG A 462 17.01 25.51 11.32
CA ARG A 462 17.07 24.73 10.05
C ARG A 462 18.46 24.78 9.41
N GLN A 463 19.23 25.84 9.66
CA GLN A 463 20.62 26.00 9.22
C GLN A 463 21.64 25.42 10.22
N GLY A 464 21.18 24.77 11.29
CA GLY A 464 22.04 24.19 12.33
C GLY A 464 22.66 25.21 13.28
N ARG A 465 22.18 26.45 13.31
CA ARG A 465 22.66 27.47 14.26
C ARG A 465 22.08 27.21 15.65
N VAL A 466 22.91 27.44 16.67
CA VAL A 466 22.50 27.39 18.08
C VAL A 466 21.72 28.65 18.41
N LEU A 467 20.56 28.52 19.06
CA LEU A 467 19.83 29.66 19.60
C LEU A 467 20.29 29.91 21.04
N THR A 468 20.49 31.17 21.42
CA THR A 468 20.93 31.56 22.77
C THR A 468 19.90 32.47 23.42
N GLY A 469 19.72 32.36 24.73
CA GLY A 469 18.84 33.24 25.50
C GLY A 469 17.37 32.82 25.47
N ILE A 470 17.08 31.53 25.27
CA ILE A 470 15.73 30.99 25.43
C ILE A 470 15.55 30.62 26.90
N ALA A 471 14.63 31.31 27.59
CA ALA A 471 14.29 31.06 28.98
C ALA A 471 13.39 29.82 29.09
N THR A 472 14.00 28.64 29.12
CA THR A 472 13.33 27.35 29.24
C THR A 472 14.22 26.42 30.06
N ASP A 473 13.62 25.50 30.81
CA ASP A 473 14.35 24.53 31.62
C ASP A 473 15.21 23.61 30.75
N ASP A 474 16.27 23.06 31.33
CA ASP A 474 17.15 22.13 30.62
C ASP A 474 16.43 20.81 30.33
N GLY A 475 16.59 20.30 29.11
CA GLY A 475 15.94 19.05 28.68
C GLY A 475 15.66 18.95 27.19
N PRO A 476 15.06 17.83 26.76
CA PRO A 476 14.65 17.63 25.38
C PRO A 476 13.35 18.38 25.08
N TYR A 477 13.30 19.07 23.93
CA TYR A 477 12.10 19.76 23.45
C TYR A 477 11.83 19.44 21.97
N PHE A 478 10.55 19.58 21.59
CA PHE A 478 10.09 19.51 20.21
C PHE A 478 9.86 20.91 19.67
N ALA A 479 10.80 21.42 18.87
CA ALA A 479 10.78 22.76 18.33
C ALA A 479 9.82 22.92 17.13
N CYS A 480 8.92 23.91 17.20
CA CYS A 480 7.87 24.16 16.21
C CYS A 480 7.78 25.63 15.80
N ASP A 481 7.51 25.90 14.53
CA ASP A 481 7.12 27.22 14.01
C ASP A 481 5.62 27.18 13.69
N GLY A 482 4.80 27.73 14.58
CA GLY A 482 3.35 27.48 14.59
C GLY A 482 3.06 25.99 14.70
N ASP A 483 2.30 25.46 13.73
CA ASP A 483 2.00 24.01 13.62
C ASP A 483 3.09 23.20 12.90
N THR A 484 4.13 23.85 12.36
CA THR A 484 5.14 23.18 11.52
C THR A 484 6.29 22.66 12.38
N PRO A 485 6.57 21.34 12.36
CA PRO A 485 7.73 20.79 13.06
C PRO A 485 9.04 21.31 12.46
N VAL A 486 10.00 21.66 13.32
CA VAL A 486 11.32 22.15 12.88
C VAL A 486 12.42 21.15 13.27
N ALA A 487 12.52 20.79 14.55
CA ALA A 487 13.57 19.90 15.04
C ALA A 487 13.24 19.29 16.40
N LEU A 488 13.90 18.17 16.74
CA LEU A 488 14.17 17.80 18.12
C LEU A 488 15.41 18.55 18.60
N VAL A 489 15.29 19.22 19.75
CA VAL A 489 16.33 20.06 20.33
C VAL A 489 16.62 19.65 21.77
N SER A 490 17.84 19.92 22.22
CA SER A 490 18.23 19.87 23.64
C SER A 490 18.46 21.30 24.10
N VAL A 491 17.90 21.66 25.25
CA VAL A 491 18.16 22.92 25.95
C VAL A 491 19.14 22.63 27.06
N GLU A 492 20.29 23.32 27.03
CA GLU A 492 21.33 23.28 28.07
C GLU A 492 21.87 24.71 28.23
N ASP A 493 21.94 25.23 29.46
CA ASP A 493 22.47 26.58 29.76
C ASP A 493 21.82 27.70 28.91
N GLN A 494 20.50 27.64 28.71
CA GLN A 494 19.73 28.55 27.83
C GLN A 494 20.18 28.56 26.36
N GLN A 495 20.90 27.52 25.93
CA GLN A 495 21.29 27.28 24.55
C GLN A 495 20.47 26.13 23.98
N VAL A 496 19.88 26.37 22.81
CA VAL A 496 19.08 25.36 22.11
C VAL A 496 19.91 24.77 20.98
N ARG A 497 20.23 23.48 21.11
CA ARG A 497 21.01 22.71 20.14
C ARG A 497 20.12 21.72 19.40
N VAL A 498 20.26 21.66 18.09
CA VAL A 498 19.59 20.65 17.25
C VAL A 498 20.17 19.26 17.52
N VAL A 499 19.34 18.36 18.04
CA VAL A 499 19.62 16.93 18.12
C VAL A 499 19.24 16.25 16.80
N ARG A 500 18.10 16.65 16.23
CA ARG A 500 17.61 16.11 14.96
C ARG A 500 16.71 17.10 14.23
N GLY A 501 17.13 17.60 13.07
CA GLY A 501 16.29 18.48 12.24
C GLY A 501 15.32 17.72 11.34
N PHE A 502 14.16 18.31 11.06
CA PHE A 502 13.18 17.83 10.09
C PHE A 502 13.22 18.69 8.82
N ASN A 503 13.34 18.06 7.66
CA ASN A 503 13.30 18.71 6.36
C ASN A 503 11.90 18.56 5.77
N LEU A 504 10.94 19.29 6.37
CA LEU A 504 9.55 19.37 5.95
C LEU A 504 9.33 20.57 5.04
#